data_AF-A0A2K8T715-F1
#
_entry.id   AF-A0A2K8T715-F1
#
_cell.length_a   1.000
_cell.length_b   1.000
_cell.length_c   1.000
_cell.angle_alpha   90.00
_cell.angle_beta   90.00
_cell.angle_gamma   90.00
#
_symmetry.space_group_name_H-M   'P 1'
#
loop_
_entity.id
_entity.type
_entity.pdbx_description
1 polymer ?
#
loop_
_entity_poly.entity_id
_entity_poly.type
_entity_poly.pdbx_seq_one_letter_code
_entity_poly.pdbx_strand_id
1 'polypeptide(L)'
;MTKTARTHTLLPKPKSVIVELSPTPEKFLEDDLESSQLHSQGYLYPYLEKKKLLDGSIAFYPRVIGERDPNNPTLWRWRYNWEERVDGVCIGRSIGSIPPGAVHMIRLMQQQGAIREDIIAFIKKAKSKKPSPKSDVCKNFDNTKIKPVLPDDDAPIAVVLFAGGGGIEAGMVQAGIRPVIAVEFDPSKPELSQAIAKTHHRNFSEYGCRVVQLTVQEVAQSGFIGFPRRPDYLHASPVCANFSQAHTAKAGKGGETTDDLTAAIAVAEAIRQLQPRVFTLENVPRYQNSQSFSIILSALEQEGYSVNYSVVNMADFGLPQARRRLVLIASKGFHVALPSHRKPIGWYEAISHIIPTMSDSQLLPKQQQAVKQFLVANEPAPLLIERVGGRNGLKYKPGHLPANTIVRSHFTDHKGCNRSKFADIWLPDGRVKSLSIKGAAILQGFPGWYEFPNETATAGSIIGYSVPPSFATQLFMSAQSILKGAKV
;
A
#
# COMPACT_ATOMS: atom_id res chain seq x y z
N MET A 1 -26.20 45.59 -47.81
CA MET A 1 -26.36 47.04 -47.51
C MET A 1 -27.68 47.17 -46.76
N THR A 2 -27.85 47.84 -45.63
CA THR A 2 -27.02 48.74 -44.78
C THR A 2 -27.52 48.57 -43.33
N LYS A 3 -26.70 48.38 -42.28
CA LYS A 3 -26.09 49.42 -41.40
C LYS A 3 -27.07 50.56 -41.02
N THR A 4 -27.23 51.01 -39.77
CA THR A 4 -26.49 50.85 -38.49
C THR A 4 -27.47 51.14 -37.30
N ALA A 5 -27.19 51.20 -35.98
CA ALA A 5 -25.94 51.41 -35.21
C ALA A 5 -25.86 50.60 -33.88
N ARG A 6 -25.79 51.29 -32.72
CA ARG A 6 -25.67 50.88 -31.29
C ARG A 6 -26.35 52.01 -30.44
N THR A 7 -26.66 51.94 -29.14
CA THR A 7 -25.73 51.80 -27.98
C THR A 7 -26.42 51.69 -26.60
N HIS A 8 -25.82 50.90 -25.70
CA HIS A 8 -25.57 51.13 -24.25
C HIS A 8 -26.67 51.25 -23.15
N THR A 9 -26.79 50.14 -22.38
CA THR A 9 -26.61 49.98 -20.90
C THR A 9 -27.51 50.61 -19.81
N LEU A 10 -27.75 49.73 -18.79
CA LEU A 10 -27.88 49.92 -17.33
C LEU A 10 -29.26 50.16 -16.66
N LEU A 11 -29.55 49.28 -15.69
CA LEU A 11 -30.56 49.37 -14.62
C LEU A 11 -30.02 50.25 -13.46
N PRO A 12 -30.88 50.85 -12.60
CA PRO A 12 -31.18 50.21 -11.30
C PRO A 12 -32.57 50.50 -10.67
N LYS A 13 -32.80 49.86 -9.50
CA LYS A 13 -34.03 49.77 -8.68
C LYS A 13 -34.38 51.06 -7.87
N PRO A 14 -35.58 51.10 -7.27
CA PRO A 14 -35.73 51.55 -5.87
C PRO A 14 -36.18 50.42 -4.90
N LYS A 15 -36.28 50.78 -3.62
CA LYS A 15 -36.23 49.87 -2.45
C LYS A 15 -37.61 49.56 -1.85
N SER A 16 -37.72 48.41 -1.18
CA SER A 16 -38.39 48.32 0.13
C SER A 16 -37.68 47.28 1.01
N VAL A 17 -37.83 47.39 2.32
CA VAL A 17 -36.97 46.77 3.35
C VAL A 17 -37.86 46.29 4.49
N ILE A 18 -37.91 44.96 4.73
CA ILE A 18 -38.20 44.24 6.00
C ILE A 18 -39.58 44.59 6.64
N VAL A 19 -40.48 43.68 7.05
CA VAL A 19 -40.34 42.48 7.90
C VAL A 19 -41.45 41.48 7.53
N GLU A 20 -41.13 40.18 7.48
CA GLU A 20 -42.13 39.12 7.73
C GLU A 20 -41.61 38.14 8.78
N LEU A 21 -42.42 37.90 9.81
CA LEU A 21 -42.22 36.83 10.79
C LEU A 21 -43.15 35.66 10.43
N SER A 22 -42.53 34.61 9.88
CA SER A 22 -43.00 33.21 9.79
C SER A 22 -44.48 32.91 9.51
N PRO A 23 -44.72 32.12 8.46
CA PRO A 23 -45.69 31.03 8.52
C PRO A 23 -45.03 29.64 8.31
N THR A 24 -45.43 28.68 9.15
CA THR A 24 -45.51 27.24 8.84
C THR A 24 -46.36 27.07 7.57
N PRO A 25 -46.04 26.22 6.57
CA PRO A 25 -46.19 24.75 6.65
C PRO A 25 -45.04 24.01 5.87
N GLU A 26 -45.02 22.74 5.47
CA GLU A 26 -46.06 21.76 5.11
C GLU A 26 -45.72 20.33 5.54
N LYS A 27 -46.78 19.59 5.87
CA LYS A 27 -46.88 18.14 5.82
C LYS A 27 -47.86 17.83 4.66
N PHE A 28 -47.68 16.69 3.99
CA PHE A 28 -48.42 16.23 2.80
C PHE A 28 -47.96 16.77 1.44
N LEU A 29 -47.04 16.05 0.82
CA LEU A 29 -47.27 15.39 -0.48
C LEU A 29 -46.72 13.95 -0.36
N GLU A 30 -47.57 12.95 -0.56
CA GLU A 30 -47.19 11.56 -0.83
C GLU A 30 -47.38 11.27 -2.34
N ASP A 31 -47.41 9.99 -2.72
CA ASP A 31 -47.43 9.44 -4.09
C ASP A 31 -46.02 9.40 -4.75
N ASP A 32 -45.48 8.27 -5.21
CA ASP A 32 -45.94 6.87 -5.21
C ASP A 32 -44.74 5.92 -5.06
N LEU A 33 -44.86 4.87 -4.23
CA LEU A 33 -44.12 3.60 -4.30
C LEU A 33 -44.71 2.61 -3.26
N GLU A 34 -45.20 1.46 -3.72
CA GLU A 34 -46.09 0.52 -3.02
C GLU A 34 -45.79 0.28 -1.52
N SER A 35 -46.76 0.61 -0.65
CA SER A 35 -46.55 0.87 0.77
C SER A 35 -47.19 -0.14 1.76
N SER A 36 -47.44 -1.40 1.35
CA SER A 36 -48.10 -2.38 2.24
C SER A 36 -47.14 -3.23 3.11
N GLN A 37 -45.90 -3.48 2.67
CA GLN A 37 -44.94 -4.32 3.42
C GLN A 37 -43.93 -3.53 4.27
N LEU A 38 -43.56 -2.31 3.87
CA LEU A 38 -42.51 -1.52 4.53
C LEU A 38 -42.86 -1.02 5.94
N HIS A 39 -44.15 -0.81 6.26
CA HIS A 39 -44.55 -0.27 7.56
C HIS A 39 -44.36 -1.24 8.72
N SER A 40 -44.42 -2.56 8.49
CA SER A 40 -44.20 -3.57 9.55
C SER A 40 -42.72 -3.71 9.92
N GLN A 41 -41.82 -3.51 8.95
CA GLN A 41 -40.37 -3.67 9.09
C GLN A 41 -39.61 -2.37 9.38
N GLY A 42 -40.28 -1.22 9.42
CA GLY A 42 -39.65 0.09 9.61
C GLY A 42 -38.76 0.52 8.45
N TYR A 43 -38.27 1.77 8.49
CA TYR A 43 -37.50 2.39 7.40
C TYR A 43 -36.26 3.14 7.88
N LEU A 44 -35.23 3.19 7.02
CA LEU A 44 -34.03 4.01 7.22
C LEU A 44 -34.28 5.45 6.75
N TYR A 45 -33.92 6.42 7.57
CA TYR A 45 -34.07 7.84 7.28
C TYR A 45 -32.72 8.58 7.35
N PRO A 46 -32.23 9.16 6.23
CA PRO A 46 -31.05 10.01 6.22
C PRO A 46 -31.38 11.41 6.76
N TYR A 47 -30.48 12.01 7.54
CA TYR A 47 -30.61 13.38 8.04
C TYR A 47 -29.25 14.06 8.19
N LEU A 48 -29.28 15.38 8.38
CA LEU A 48 -28.10 16.17 8.73
C LEU A 48 -28.17 16.63 10.19
N GLU A 49 -27.08 16.44 10.92
CA GLU A 49 -26.93 16.87 12.31
C GLU A 49 -26.53 18.35 12.34
N LYS A 50 -27.50 19.23 12.66
CA LYS A 50 -27.31 20.67 12.83
C LYS A 50 -26.57 20.97 14.14
N LYS A 51 -25.43 21.65 14.09
CA LYS A 51 -24.70 22.17 15.27
C LYS A 51 -24.42 23.66 15.13
N LYS A 52 -24.63 24.39 16.23
CA LYS A 52 -24.16 25.78 16.36
C LYS A 52 -22.69 25.76 16.77
N LEU A 53 -21.85 26.50 16.06
CA LEU A 53 -20.42 26.65 16.38
C LEU A 53 -20.21 27.78 17.40
N LEU A 54 -18.98 27.89 17.93
CA LEU A 54 -18.61 28.91 18.93
C LEU A 54 -18.70 30.34 18.37
N ASP A 55 -18.52 30.53 17.07
CA ASP A 55 -18.72 31.81 16.35
C ASP A 55 -20.21 32.14 16.10
N GLY A 56 -21.13 31.28 16.55
CA GLY A 56 -22.57 31.43 16.36
C GLY A 56 -23.13 30.89 15.04
N SER A 57 -22.27 30.53 14.08
CA SER A 57 -22.69 29.96 12.79
C SER A 57 -23.27 28.55 12.92
N ILE A 58 -23.98 28.08 11.90
CA ILE A 58 -24.59 26.76 11.85
C ILE A 58 -23.81 25.86 10.88
N ALA A 59 -23.31 24.73 11.38
CA ALA A 59 -22.72 23.68 10.58
C ALA A 59 -23.61 22.43 10.54
N PHE A 60 -23.63 21.76 9.39
CA PHE A 60 -24.33 20.50 9.18
C PHE A 60 -23.32 19.35 9.10
N TYR A 61 -23.61 18.25 9.78
CA TYR A 61 -22.76 17.05 9.82
C TYR A 61 -23.49 15.83 9.25
N PRO A 62 -22.83 14.99 8.42
CA PRO A 62 -21.44 15.10 7.96
C PRO A 62 -21.14 16.32 7.07
N ARG A 63 -19.94 16.89 7.23
CA ARG A 63 -19.42 17.91 6.31
C ARG A 63 -18.95 17.19 5.05
N VAL A 64 -19.37 17.70 3.90
CA VAL A 64 -19.05 17.17 2.57
C VAL A 64 -18.63 18.36 1.71
N ILE A 65 -17.64 18.16 0.84
CA ILE A 65 -17.19 19.14 -0.15
C ILE A 65 -17.75 18.68 -1.51
N GLY A 66 -18.53 19.54 -2.16
CA GLY A 66 -19.31 19.17 -3.36
C GLY A 66 -20.71 18.65 -3.03
N GLU A 67 -21.36 18.05 -4.01
CA GLU A 67 -22.71 17.50 -3.89
C GLU A 67 -22.75 16.25 -3.01
N ARG A 68 -23.89 15.99 -2.36
CA ARG A 68 -24.11 14.77 -1.57
C ARG A 68 -24.82 13.72 -2.40
N ASP A 69 -24.11 12.63 -2.69
CA ASP A 69 -24.75 11.40 -3.18
C ASP A 69 -25.80 10.90 -2.16
N PRO A 70 -27.09 10.76 -2.55
CA PRO A 70 -28.14 10.19 -1.69
C PRO A 70 -27.89 8.73 -1.29
N ASN A 71 -27.13 7.97 -2.09
CA ASN A 71 -26.91 6.55 -1.88
C ASN A 71 -25.74 6.24 -0.95
N ASN A 72 -24.73 7.10 -0.87
CA ASN A 72 -23.54 6.91 -0.04
C ASN A 72 -23.86 7.10 1.46
N PRO A 73 -23.80 6.03 2.28
CA PRO A 73 -24.21 6.11 3.68
C PRO A 73 -23.28 6.95 4.56
N THR A 74 -22.06 7.28 4.10
CA THR A 74 -21.09 8.07 4.89
C THR A 74 -21.34 9.58 4.83
N LEU A 75 -22.12 10.06 3.84
CA LEU A 75 -22.41 11.49 3.63
C LEU A 75 -23.60 12.00 4.47
N TRP A 76 -24.29 11.08 5.16
CA TRP A 76 -25.50 11.34 5.95
C TRP A 76 -25.37 10.82 7.38
N ARG A 77 -26.18 11.35 8.31
CA ARG A 77 -26.54 10.62 9.54
C ARG A 77 -27.77 9.76 9.25
N TRP A 78 -27.89 8.65 9.97
CA TRP A 78 -28.97 7.69 9.76
C TRP A 78 -29.76 7.43 11.05
N ARG A 79 -31.08 7.38 10.91
CA ARG A 79 -32.01 6.79 11.89
C ARG A 79 -32.74 5.63 11.25
N TYR A 80 -33.32 4.78 12.09
CA TYR A 80 -34.28 3.77 11.69
C TYR A 80 -35.56 4.03 12.47
N ASN A 81 -36.68 4.19 11.76
CA ASN A 81 -37.97 4.60 12.30
C ASN A 81 -38.98 3.47 12.09
N TRP A 82 -39.93 3.31 13.01
CA TRP A 82 -41.07 2.41 12.85
C TRP A 82 -42.27 2.91 13.65
N GLU A 83 -43.44 2.34 13.38
CA GLU A 83 -44.66 2.61 14.13
C GLU A 83 -45.03 1.42 15.01
N GLU A 84 -45.57 1.71 16.19
CA GLU A 84 -45.95 0.74 17.21
C GLU A 84 -47.35 1.12 17.73
N ARG A 85 -48.29 0.18 17.71
CA ARG A 85 -49.62 0.40 18.31
C ARG A 85 -49.60 -0.04 19.77
N VAL A 86 -49.88 0.88 20.67
CA VAL A 86 -50.03 0.62 22.11
C VAL A 86 -51.40 1.14 22.52
N ASP A 87 -52.24 0.28 23.11
CA ASP A 87 -53.60 0.60 23.57
C ASP A 87 -54.47 1.31 22.53
N GLY A 88 -54.33 0.91 21.25
CA GLY A 88 -55.06 1.48 20.11
C GLY A 88 -54.47 2.77 19.52
N VAL A 89 -53.48 3.38 20.18
CA VAL A 89 -52.80 4.60 19.70
C VAL A 89 -51.54 4.24 18.91
N CYS A 90 -51.35 4.89 17.75
CA CYS A 90 -50.12 4.72 16.95
C CYS A 90 -49.00 5.62 17.48
N ILE A 91 -47.87 5.03 17.85
CA ILE A 91 -46.70 5.71 18.42
C ILE A 91 -45.50 5.53 17.49
N GLY A 92 -44.94 6.65 17.01
CA GLY A 92 -43.70 6.66 16.25
C GLY A 92 -42.49 6.39 17.15
N ARG A 93 -41.66 5.42 16.76
CA ARG A 93 -40.40 5.05 17.43
C ARG A 93 -39.21 5.29 16.49
N SER A 94 -38.04 5.56 17.05
CA SER A 94 -36.81 5.64 16.26
C SER A 94 -35.55 5.24 17.03
N ILE A 95 -34.56 4.71 16.30
CA ILE A 95 -33.19 4.53 16.77
C ILE A 95 -32.27 5.43 15.96
N GLY A 96 -31.78 6.50 16.58
CA GLY A 96 -30.81 7.41 15.99
C GLY A 96 -29.36 6.94 16.08
N SER A 97 -28.47 7.64 15.38
CA SER A 97 -27.02 7.41 15.35
C SER A 97 -26.64 5.99 14.89
N ILE A 98 -27.22 5.56 13.77
CA ILE A 98 -26.81 4.31 13.11
C ILE A 98 -25.41 4.52 12.48
N PRO A 99 -24.45 3.62 12.71
CA PRO A 99 -23.14 3.69 12.06
C PRO A 99 -23.28 3.57 10.53
N PRO A 100 -22.62 4.42 9.71
CA PRO A 100 -22.71 4.34 8.24
C PRO A 100 -22.44 2.94 7.67
N GLY A 101 -21.45 2.22 8.21
CA GLY A 101 -21.13 0.84 7.80
C GLY A 101 -22.21 -0.21 8.13
N ALA A 102 -23.23 0.13 8.92
CA ALA A 102 -24.37 -0.75 9.20
C ALA A 102 -25.54 -0.53 8.22
N VAL A 103 -25.59 0.61 7.51
CA VAL A 103 -26.74 1.04 6.68
C VAL A 103 -26.99 0.08 5.52
N HIS A 104 -25.93 -0.36 4.83
CA HIS A 104 -26.06 -1.31 3.72
C HIS A 104 -26.62 -2.66 4.17
N MET A 105 -26.14 -3.19 5.30
CA MET A 105 -26.65 -4.44 5.86
C MET A 105 -28.12 -4.34 6.30
N ILE A 106 -28.54 -3.20 6.85
CA ILE A 106 -29.95 -2.97 7.21
C ILE A 106 -30.83 -2.94 5.95
N ARG A 107 -30.39 -2.26 4.87
CA ARG A 107 -31.09 -2.29 3.58
C ARG A 107 -31.22 -3.71 3.03
N LEU A 108 -30.16 -4.52 3.11
CA LEU A 108 -30.18 -5.92 2.70
C LEU A 108 -31.15 -6.77 3.55
N MET A 109 -31.16 -6.57 4.88
CA MET A 109 -32.12 -7.24 5.77
C MET A 109 -33.57 -6.89 5.43
N GLN A 110 -33.87 -5.62 5.11
CA GLN A 110 -35.20 -5.21 4.65
C GLN A 110 -35.57 -5.85 3.29
N GLN A 111 -34.64 -5.87 2.33
CA GLN A 111 -34.84 -6.55 1.03
C GLN A 111 -35.06 -8.07 1.17
N GLN A 112 -34.46 -8.69 2.19
CA GLN A 112 -34.64 -10.11 2.52
C GLN A 112 -35.88 -10.38 3.40
N GLY A 113 -36.69 -9.35 3.70
CA GLY A 113 -37.91 -9.49 4.49
C GLY A 113 -37.69 -9.78 5.97
N ALA A 114 -36.52 -9.45 6.53
CA ALA A 114 -36.22 -9.67 7.94
C ALA A 114 -37.18 -8.92 8.86
N ILE A 115 -37.58 -9.55 9.96
CA ILE A 115 -38.50 -8.93 10.92
C ILE A 115 -37.82 -7.76 11.66
N ARG A 116 -38.65 -6.78 12.03
CA ARG A 116 -38.24 -5.53 12.71
C ARG A 116 -37.36 -5.79 13.94
N GLU A 117 -37.68 -6.82 14.71
CA GLU A 117 -36.99 -7.18 15.95
C GLU A 117 -35.52 -7.55 15.69
N ASP A 118 -35.24 -8.28 14.61
CA ASP A 118 -33.88 -8.67 14.19
C ASP A 118 -33.09 -7.46 13.68
N ILE A 119 -33.73 -6.57 12.91
CA ILE A 119 -33.13 -5.31 12.47
C ILE A 119 -32.77 -4.43 13.69
N ILE A 120 -33.66 -4.32 14.68
CA ILE A 120 -33.42 -3.61 15.93
C ILE A 120 -32.28 -4.27 16.74
N ALA A 121 -32.23 -5.60 16.83
CA ALA A 121 -31.17 -6.33 17.50
C ALA A 121 -29.81 -6.12 16.83
N PHE A 122 -29.76 -6.17 15.49
CA PHE A 122 -28.58 -5.86 14.70
C PHE A 122 -28.10 -4.41 14.93
N ILE A 123 -29.00 -3.43 14.89
CA ILE A 123 -28.66 -2.02 15.15
C ILE A 123 -28.11 -1.84 16.58
N LYS A 124 -28.71 -2.47 17.59
CA LYS A 124 -28.22 -2.44 18.98
C LYS A 124 -26.81 -3.03 19.08
N LYS A 125 -26.54 -4.17 18.44
CA LYS A 125 -25.22 -4.83 18.38
C LYS A 125 -24.17 -4.01 17.61
N ALA A 126 -24.57 -3.35 16.52
CA ALA A 126 -23.70 -2.45 15.76
C ALA A 126 -23.31 -1.20 16.57
N LYS A 127 -24.20 -0.71 17.45
CA LYS A 127 -23.95 0.42 18.35
C LYS A 127 -23.20 0.06 19.62
N SER A 128 -23.17 -1.20 20.06
CA SER A 128 -22.45 -1.65 21.26
C SER A 128 -20.98 -2.02 21.01
N LYS A 129 -20.57 -2.23 19.75
CA LYS A 129 -19.14 -2.27 19.40
C LYS A 129 -18.51 -0.92 19.80
N LYS A 130 -17.48 -0.96 20.66
CA LYS A 130 -16.68 0.23 20.98
C LYS A 130 -16.26 0.91 19.67
N PRO A 131 -16.53 2.21 19.48
CA PRO A 131 -16.02 2.91 18.31
C PRO A 131 -14.50 2.84 18.33
N SER A 132 -13.90 2.49 17.19
CA SER A 132 -12.52 2.88 16.93
C SER A 132 -12.40 4.41 17.11
N PRO A 133 -11.24 4.93 17.55
CA PRO A 133 -11.10 6.36 17.84
C PRO A 133 -11.58 7.20 16.67
N LYS A 134 -12.54 8.10 16.91
CA LYS A 134 -13.05 9.00 15.89
C LYS A 134 -11.88 9.82 15.36
N SER A 135 -11.65 9.74 14.05
CA SER A 135 -10.64 10.54 13.38
C SER A 135 -11.06 12.01 13.37
N ASP A 136 -10.41 12.82 14.19
CA ASP A 136 -10.31 14.25 13.88
C ASP A 136 -9.47 14.38 12.60
N VAL A 137 -10.15 14.76 11.53
CA VAL A 137 -9.57 14.94 10.22
C VAL A 137 -8.74 16.23 10.23
N CYS A 138 -7.46 16.11 10.60
CA CYS A 138 -6.36 16.87 9.99
C CYS A 138 -4.99 16.46 10.56
N LYS A 139 -4.08 16.07 9.65
CA LYS A 139 -2.62 15.87 9.84
C LYS A 139 -2.21 14.59 10.62
N ASN A 140 -1.41 13.76 9.95
CA ASN A 140 -0.64 12.61 10.49
C ASN A 140 -1.38 11.28 10.75
N PHE A 141 -2.24 10.82 9.83
CA PHE A 141 -2.66 9.41 9.80
C PHE A 141 -1.66 8.56 9.00
N ASP A 142 -1.03 7.59 9.67
CA ASP A 142 -0.12 6.63 9.04
C ASP A 142 -0.92 5.46 8.45
N ASN A 143 -1.39 5.64 7.22
CA ASN A 143 -2.18 4.66 6.49
C ASN A 143 -1.44 3.33 6.25
N THR A 144 -0.12 3.26 6.46
CA THR A 144 0.64 2.00 6.30
C THR A 144 0.29 0.96 7.38
N LYS A 145 -0.41 1.34 8.46
CA LYS A 145 -0.81 0.43 9.54
C LYS A 145 -2.14 -0.28 9.33
N ILE A 146 -2.94 0.16 8.35
CA ILE A 146 -4.22 -0.47 8.00
C ILE A 146 -4.02 -1.20 6.67
N LYS A 147 -4.35 -2.49 6.65
CA LYS A 147 -4.30 -3.31 5.45
C LYS A 147 -5.38 -2.81 4.45
N PRO A 148 -5.01 -2.40 3.22
CA PRO A 148 -5.97 -1.81 2.28
C PRO A 148 -7.09 -2.78 1.88
N VAL A 149 -8.34 -2.31 1.88
CA VAL A 149 -9.45 -3.05 1.26
C VAL A 149 -9.55 -2.61 -0.20
N LEU A 150 -9.53 -3.57 -1.13
CA LEU A 150 -9.64 -3.32 -2.56
C LEU A 150 -11.11 -3.51 -3.02
N PRO A 151 -11.65 -2.66 -3.91
CA PRO A 151 -13.01 -2.83 -4.42
C PRO A 151 -13.11 -4.13 -5.24
N ASP A 152 -14.15 -4.93 -5.00
CA ASP A 152 -14.24 -6.29 -5.53
C ASP A 152 -14.17 -6.35 -7.07
N ASP A 153 -14.95 -5.53 -7.77
CA ASP A 153 -15.08 -5.64 -9.23
C ASP A 153 -14.14 -4.72 -10.06
N ASP A 154 -13.56 -3.67 -9.45
CA ASP A 154 -12.86 -2.59 -10.18
C ASP A 154 -11.33 -2.52 -9.97
N ALA A 155 -10.75 -3.33 -9.07
CA ALA A 155 -9.31 -3.25 -8.78
C ALA A 155 -8.46 -3.88 -9.91
N PRO A 156 -7.50 -3.14 -10.51
CA PRO A 156 -6.59 -3.69 -11.54
C PRO A 156 -5.83 -4.92 -11.03
N ILE A 157 -5.65 -5.93 -11.88
CA ILE A 157 -5.06 -7.21 -11.47
C ILE A 157 -3.58 -7.31 -11.81
N ALA A 158 -2.82 -8.01 -10.96
CA ALA A 158 -1.40 -8.24 -11.14
C ALA A 158 -0.97 -9.71 -11.05
N VAL A 159 -0.05 -10.09 -11.94
CA VAL A 159 0.74 -11.32 -11.84
C VAL A 159 2.17 -10.94 -11.43
N VAL A 160 2.75 -11.67 -10.47
CA VAL A 160 4.11 -11.43 -9.99
C VAL A 160 4.97 -12.69 -10.12
N LEU A 161 6.11 -12.56 -10.79
CA LEU A 161 7.12 -13.59 -10.97
C LEU A 161 8.30 -13.32 -10.04
N PHE A 162 8.83 -14.37 -9.39
CA PHE A 162 9.86 -14.28 -8.36
C PHE A 162 9.41 -13.43 -7.15
N ALA A 163 8.21 -13.74 -6.64
CA ALA A 163 7.49 -12.91 -5.67
C ALA A 163 8.18 -12.79 -4.30
N GLY A 164 8.97 -13.80 -3.88
CA GLY A 164 9.53 -13.86 -2.54
C GLY A 164 8.42 -13.73 -1.47
N GLY A 165 8.66 -12.87 -0.47
CA GLY A 165 7.64 -12.58 0.56
C GLY A 165 6.53 -11.63 0.12
N GLY A 166 6.51 -11.17 -1.13
CA GLY A 166 5.47 -10.29 -1.66
C GLY A 166 5.68 -8.80 -1.37
N GLY A 167 6.91 -8.30 -1.47
CA GLY A 167 7.20 -6.88 -1.23
C GLY A 167 6.67 -5.94 -2.32
N ILE A 168 6.69 -6.41 -3.57
CA ILE A 168 6.06 -5.73 -4.70
C ILE A 168 4.54 -5.68 -4.48
N GLU A 169 3.95 -6.80 -4.07
CA GLU A 169 2.53 -6.97 -3.79
C GLU A 169 2.06 -6.07 -2.64
N ALA A 170 2.85 -5.91 -1.58
CA ALA A 170 2.57 -4.93 -0.52
C ALA A 170 2.57 -3.48 -1.04
N GLY A 171 3.33 -3.19 -2.10
CA GLY A 171 3.26 -1.91 -2.82
C GLY A 171 2.06 -1.81 -3.76
N MET A 172 1.76 -2.87 -4.52
CA MET A 172 0.60 -2.96 -5.41
C MET A 172 -0.70 -2.77 -4.64
N VAL A 173 -0.88 -3.48 -3.52
CA VAL A 173 -2.04 -3.38 -2.64
C VAL A 173 -2.21 -1.96 -2.08
N GLN A 174 -1.13 -1.30 -1.65
CA GLN A 174 -1.18 0.11 -1.25
C GLN A 174 -1.48 1.08 -2.41
N ALA A 175 -1.13 0.70 -3.64
CA ALA A 175 -1.50 1.43 -4.86
C ALA A 175 -2.89 1.05 -5.40
N GLY A 176 -3.66 0.20 -4.71
CA GLY A 176 -5.01 -0.20 -5.14
C GLY A 176 -5.03 -1.25 -6.26
N ILE A 177 -3.99 -2.07 -6.38
CA ILE A 177 -3.85 -3.17 -7.36
C ILE A 177 -3.98 -4.51 -6.63
N ARG A 178 -4.75 -5.44 -7.20
CA ARG A 178 -5.01 -6.78 -6.66
C ARG A 178 -3.98 -7.80 -7.23
N PRO A 179 -3.03 -8.31 -6.44
CA PRO A 179 -2.20 -9.43 -6.87
C PRO A 179 -3.05 -10.71 -6.90
N VAL A 180 -3.17 -11.35 -8.07
CA VAL A 180 -4.02 -12.56 -8.26
C VAL A 180 -3.20 -13.84 -8.37
N ILE A 181 -1.98 -13.78 -8.91
CA ILE A 181 -1.05 -14.91 -8.94
C ILE A 181 0.37 -14.43 -8.61
N ALA A 182 1.04 -15.17 -7.73
CA ALA A 182 2.44 -14.98 -7.37
C ALA A 182 3.21 -16.29 -7.61
N VAL A 183 4.34 -16.24 -8.32
CA VAL A 183 5.22 -17.40 -8.55
C VAL A 183 6.46 -17.26 -7.68
N GLU A 184 6.69 -18.22 -6.79
CA GLU A 184 7.80 -18.22 -5.82
C GLU A 184 8.28 -19.65 -5.57
N PHE A 185 9.48 -19.96 -6.08
CA PHE A 185 10.23 -21.15 -5.71
C PHE A 185 11.74 -20.96 -5.93
N ASP A 186 12.54 -21.20 -4.89
CA ASP A 186 14.01 -21.31 -4.97
C ASP A 186 14.40 -22.79 -4.74
N PRO A 187 14.67 -23.57 -5.82
CA PRO A 187 15.02 -24.98 -5.71
C PRO A 187 16.37 -25.21 -5.00
N SER A 188 17.22 -24.18 -4.85
CA SER A 188 18.46 -24.30 -4.07
C SER A 188 18.23 -24.23 -2.55
N LYS A 189 17.06 -23.76 -2.11
CA LYS A 189 16.67 -23.60 -0.69
C LYS A 189 15.16 -23.88 -0.51
N PRO A 190 14.68 -25.11 -0.80
CA PRO A 190 13.25 -25.40 -0.86
C PRO A 190 12.50 -25.12 0.45
N GLU A 191 13.09 -25.46 1.60
CA GLU A 191 12.51 -25.19 2.93
C GLU A 191 12.30 -23.69 3.19
N LEU A 192 13.31 -22.87 2.87
CA LEU A 192 13.23 -21.41 3.04
C LEU A 192 12.20 -20.82 2.07
N SER A 193 12.19 -21.27 0.81
CA SER A 193 11.21 -20.78 -0.17
C SER A 193 9.78 -21.17 0.21
N GLN A 194 9.56 -22.38 0.73
CA GLN A 194 8.26 -22.79 1.27
C GLN A 194 7.84 -21.92 2.48
N ALA A 195 8.76 -21.57 3.38
CA ALA A 195 8.49 -20.68 4.52
C ALA A 195 8.19 -19.23 4.08
N ILE A 196 8.87 -18.75 3.04
CA ILE A 196 8.62 -17.46 2.37
C ILE A 196 7.23 -17.47 1.71
N ALA A 197 6.93 -18.46 0.88
CA ALA A 197 5.64 -18.63 0.20
C ALA A 197 4.47 -18.75 1.19
N LYS A 198 4.67 -19.42 2.34
CA LYS A 198 3.68 -19.47 3.43
C LYS A 198 3.45 -18.11 4.08
N THR A 199 4.48 -17.27 4.17
CA THR A 199 4.36 -15.88 4.67
C THR A 199 3.64 -15.00 3.64
N HIS A 200 3.98 -15.14 2.36
CA HIS A 200 3.28 -14.48 1.25
C HIS A 200 1.79 -14.79 1.29
N HIS A 201 1.43 -16.09 1.27
CA HIS A 201 0.04 -16.52 1.30
C HIS A 201 -0.76 -15.92 2.47
N ARG A 202 -0.20 -15.85 3.68
CA ARG A 202 -0.86 -15.18 4.84
C ARG A 202 -1.12 -13.69 4.61
N ASN A 203 -0.23 -13.01 3.91
CA ASN A 203 -0.37 -11.58 3.65
C ASN A 203 -1.32 -11.28 2.48
N PHE A 204 -1.47 -12.17 1.49
CA PHE A 204 -2.16 -11.85 0.24
C PHE A 204 -3.35 -12.74 -0.15
N SER A 205 -3.62 -13.84 0.56
CA SER A 205 -4.73 -14.76 0.23
C SER A 205 -6.11 -14.12 0.30
N GLU A 206 -6.32 -13.13 1.17
CA GLU A 206 -7.58 -12.38 1.28
C GLU A 206 -7.91 -11.57 0.01
N TYR A 207 -6.92 -11.27 -0.84
CA TYR A 207 -7.11 -10.63 -2.14
C TYR A 207 -7.37 -11.64 -3.28
N GLY A 208 -7.54 -12.93 -2.94
CA GLY A 208 -7.61 -14.03 -3.90
C GLY A 208 -6.25 -14.45 -4.47
N CYS A 209 -5.14 -13.97 -3.90
CA CYS A 209 -3.81 -14.25 -4.45
C CYS A 209 -3.41 -15.73 -4.29
N ARG A 210 -3.16 -16.39 -5.42
CA ARG A 210 -2.68 -17.77 -5.46
C ARG A 210 -1.16 -17.80 -5.58
N VAL A 211 -0.50 -18.48 -4.63
CA VAL A 211 0.96 -18.71 -4.68
C VAL A 211 1.24 -20.02 -5.40
N VAL A 212 2.02 -19.96 -6.47
CA VAL A 212 2.50 -21.10 -7.27
C VAL A 212 3.92 -21.42 -6.84
N GLN A 213 4.10 -22.56 -6.15
CA GLN A 213 5.41 -23.06 -5.73
C GLN A 213 6.06 -23.90 -6.85
N LEU A 214 6.38 -23.22 -7.95
CA LEU A 214 7.18 -23.73 -9.07
C LEU A 214 8.15 -22.62 -9.49
N THR A 215 9.24 -22.99 -10.16
CA THR A 215 10.09 -22.00 -10.83
C THR A 215 9.33 -21.32 -11.96
N VAL A 216 9.74 -20.10 -12.31
CA VAL A 216 9.14 -19.36 -13.44
C VAL A 216 9.40 -20.10 -14.77
N GLN A 217 10.49 -20.85 -14.86
CA GLN A 217 10.82 -21.74 -15.98
C GLN A 217 9.81 -22.89 -16.13
N GLU A 218 9.47 -23.60 -15.05
CA GLU A 218 8.44 -24.67 -15.07
C GLU A 218 7.06 -24.10 -15.42
N VAL A 219 6.71 -22.93 -14.88
CA VAL A 219 5.46 -22.23 -15.24
C VAL A 219 5.43 -21.87 -16.73
N ALA A 220 6.54 -21.37 -17.29
CA ALA A 220 6.65 -21.09 -18.73
C ALA A 220 6.57 -22.35 -19.60
N GLN A 221 7.19 -23.46 -19.18
CA GLN A 221 7.08 -24.76 -19.85
C GLN A 221 5.63 -25.27 -19.91
N SER A 222 4.84 -25.00 -18.88
CA SER A 222 3.39 -25.28 -18.86
C SER A 222 2.53 -24.29 -19.65
N GLY A 223 3.12 -23.33 -20.38
CA GLY A 223 2.37 -22.35 -21.19
C GLY A 223 1.48 -21.40 -20.38
N PHE A 224 1.85 -21.13 -19.12
CA PHE A 224 1.07 -20.30 -18.19
C PHE A 224 -0.41 -20.72 -18.09
N ILE A 225 -0.70 -22.02 -18.11
CA ILE A 225 -2.08 -22.53 -17.98
C ILE A 225 -2.70 -22.06 -16.65
N GLY A 226 -3.92 -21.52 -16.73
CA GLY A 226 -4.64 -20.97 -15.57
C GLY A 226 -4.22 -19.56 -15.15
N PHE A 227 -3.29 -18.90 -15.85
CA PHE A 227 -2.97 -17.49 -15.63
C PHE A 227 -3.94 -16.57 -16.41
N PRO A 228 -4.28 -15.39 -15.88
CA PRO A 228 -5.10 -14.42 -16.61
C PRO A 228 -4.36 -13.94 -17.86
N ARG A 229 -5.04 -13.94 -19.00
CA ARG A 229 -4.55 -13.28 -20.22
C ARG A 229 -4.87 -11.78 -20.11
N ARG A 230 -3.92 -10.94 -20.51
CA ARG A 230 -3.93 -9.46 -20.43
C ARG A 230 -4.17 -8.90 -19.01
N PRO A 231 -3.39 -9.29 -17.99
CA PRO A 231 -3.47 -8.64 -16.68
C PRO A 231 -3.05 -7.17 -16.80
N ASP A 232 -3.53 -6.30 -15.92
CA ASP A 232 -3.12 -4.89 -15.93
C ASP A 232 -1.62 -4.75 -15.64
N TYR A 233 -1.09 -5.59 -14.75
CA TYR A 233 0.31 -5.58 -14.36
C TYR A 233 0.95 -6.98 -14.43
N LEU A 234 2.16 -7.05 -14.97
CA LEU A 234 3.09 -8.15 -14.77
C LEU A 234 4.36 -7.58 -14.11
N HIS A 235 4.83 -8.22 -13.04
CA HIS A 235 6.11 -7.89 -12.42
C HIS A 235 7.06 -9.09 -12.47
N ALA A 236 8.36 -8.84 -12.68
CA ALA A 236 9.41 -9.84 -12.48
C ALA A 236 10.61 -9.26 -11.72
N SER A 237 11.07 -9.96 -10.68
CA SER A 237 12.34 -9.67 -9.99
C SER A 237 13.30 -10.88 -10.07
N PRO A 238 13.92 -11.17 -11.24
CA PRO A 238 14.79 -12.34 -11.41
C PRO A 238 15.98 -12.39 -10.44
N VAL A 239 16.49 -13.59 -10.17
CA VAL A 239 17.59 -13.82 -9.22
C VAL A 239 18.82 -12.98 -9.59
N CYS A 240 19.31 -12.18 -8.64
CA CYS A 240 20.36 -11.18 -8.88
C CYS A 240 21.77 -11.62 -8.43
N ALA A 241 21.95 -12.89 -8.05
CA ALA A 241 23.13 -13.35 -7.30
C ALA A 241 24.45 -13.20 -8.08
N ASN A 242 24.46 -13.61 -9.35
CA ASN A 242 25.64 -13.57 -10.22
C ASN A 242 26.03 -12.15 -10.67
N PHE A 243 25.09 -11.21 -10.56
CA PHE A 243 25.26 -9.80 -10.93
C PHE A 243 25.67 -8.89 -9.75
N SER A 244 25.61 -9.40 -8.52
CA SER A 244 25.91 -8.64 -7.30
C SER A 244 27.42 -8.45 -7.10
N GLN A 245 27.85 -7.19 -6.89
CA GLN A 245 29.25 -6.83 -6.60
C GLN A 245 29.85 -7.66 -5.44
N ALA A 246 29.04 -8.01 -4.43
CA ALA A 246 29.47 -8.77 -3.26
C ALA A 246 29.85 -10.23 -3.56
N HIS A 247 29.27 -10.82 -4.62
CA HIS A 247 29.60 -12.17 -5.07
C HIS A 247 30.70 -12.14 -6.14
N THR A 248 30.62 -11.22 -7.10
CA THR A 248 31.59 -11.15 -8.20
C THR A 248 33.00 -10.82 -7.73
N ALA A 249 33.16 -10.04 -6.65
CA ALA A 249 34.46 -9.71 -6.05
C ALA A 249 35.18 -10.91 -5.39
N LYS A 250 34.51 -12.06 -5.20
CA LYS A 250 35.13 -13.30 -4.68
C LYS A 250 35.42 -14.35 -5.74
N ALA A 251 34.74 -14.29 -6.88
CA ALA A 251 34.63 -15.45 -7.77
C ALA A 251 35.55 -15.42 -9.00
N GLY A 252 36.06 -14.26 -9.42
CA GLY A 252 36.96 -14.12 -10.60
C GLY A 252 36.37 -14.56 -11.96
N LYS A 253 35.15 -15.11 -11.98
CA LYS A 253 34.45 -15.75 -13.11
C LYS A 253 32.96 -15.39 -13.15
N GLY A 254 32.59 -14.21 -12.65
CA GLY A 254 31.19 -13.77 -12.54
C GLY A 254 30.58 -13.34 -13.86
N GLY A 255 30.22 -14.32 -14.69
CA GLY A 255 29.32 -14.20 -15.84
C GLY A 255 27.93 -14.76 -15.55
N GLU A 256 27.05 -14.71 -16.54
CA GLU A 256 25.70 -15.27 -16.48
C GLU A 256 25.72 -16.80 -16.51
N THR A 257 24.80 -17.44 -15.78
CA THR A 257 24.58 -18.88 -15.84
C THR A 257 23.46 -19.24 -16.84
N THR A 258 23.38 -20.51 -17.20
CA THR A 258 22.23 -21.07 -17.93
C THR A 258 20.91 -20.82 -17.19
N ASP A 259 20.92 -20.81 -15.85
CA ASP A 259 19.74 -20.54 -15.03
C ASP A 259 19.29 -19.08 -15.15
N ASP A 260 20.23 -18.13 -15.18
CA ASP A 260 19.93 -16.70 -15.40
C ASP A 260 19.27 -16.50 -16.78
N LEU A 261 19.86 -17.10 -17.82
CA LEU A 261 19.36 -17.00 -19.20
C LEU A 261 17.99 -17.68 -19.39
N THR A 262 17.78 -18.88 -18.83
CA THR A 262 16.49 -19.58 -18.91
C THR A 262 15.40 -18.88 -18.10
N ALA A 263 15.73 -18.27 -16.96
CA ALA A 263 14.81 -17.38 -16.23
C ALA A 263 14.39 -16.17 -17.08
N ALA A 264 15.34 -15.53 -17.79
CA ALA A 264 15.05 -14.42 -18.67
C ALA A 264 14.18 -14.82 -19.88
N ILE A 265 14.43 -15.99 -20.48
CA ILE A 265 13.59 -16.56 -21.54
C ILE A 265 12.17 -16.82 -21.02
N ALA A 266 12.02 -17.35 -19.81
CA ALA A 266 10.72 -17.59 -19.20
C ALA A 266 9.95 -16.28 -18.90
N VAL A 267 10.64 -15.20 -18.52
CA VAL A 267 10.03 -13.86 -18.38
C VAL A 267 9.63 -13.27 -19.73
N ALA A 268 10.48 -13.39 -20.75
CA ALA A 268 10.14 -13.00 -22.12
C ALA A 268 8.89 -13.74 -22.61
N GLU A 269 8.78 -15.04 -22.31
CA GLU A 269 7.61 -15.83 -22.66
C GLU A 269 6.35 -15.43 -21.87
N ALA A 270 6.49 -15.06 -20.60
CA ALA A 270 5.39 -14.47 -19.82
C ALA A 270 4.87 -13.17 -20.47
N ILE A 271 5.76 -12.32 -20.99
CA ILE A 271 5.38 -11.09 -21.69
C ILE A 271 4.59 -11.40 -22.97
N ARG A 272 5.12 -12.31 -23.82
CA ARG A 272 4.46 -12.73 -25.07
C ARG A 272 3.11 -13.40 -24.84
N GLN A 273 3.03 -14.32 -23.87
CA GLN A 273 1.83 -15.12 -23.64
C GLN A 273 0.76 -14.39 -22.82
N LEU A 274 1.15 -13.62 -21.81
CA LEU A 274 0.20 -12.95 -20.92
C LEU A 274 -0.19 -11.56 -21.44
N GLN A 275 0.61 -10.90 -22.29
CA GLN A 275 0.27 -9.60 -22.88
C GLN A 275 -0.19 -8.54 -21.85
N PRO A 276 0.55 -8.30 -20.76
CA PRO A 276 0.17 -7.33 -19.72
C PRO A 276 0.00 -5.91 -20.27
N ARG A 277 -0.83 -5.07 -19.62
CA ARG A 277 -0.91 -3.63 -19.99
C ARG A 277 0.34 -2.88 -19.57
N VAL A 278 0.89 -3.22 -18.40
CA VAL A 278 2.14 -2.68 -17.84
C VAL A 278 3.03 -3.84 -17.38
N PHE A 279 4.28 -3.85 -17.84
CA PHE A 279 5.33 -4.71 -17.30
C PHE A 279 6.28 -3.90 -16.40
N THR A 280 6.77 -4.50 -15.32
CA THR A 280 7.79 -3.89 -14.46
C THR A 280 8.86 -4.91 -14.07
N LEU A 281 10.10 -4.45 -13.92
CA LEU A 281 11.22 -5.26 -13.47
C LEU A 281 12.10 -4.51 -12.46
N GLU A 282 12.54 -5.20 -11.41
CA GLU A 282 13.60 -4.74 -10.50
C GLU A 282 14.82 -5.66 -10.64
N ASN A 283 16.03 -5.06 -10.61
CA ASN A 283 17.23 -5.83 -10.35
C ASN A 283 18.40 -4.99 -9.80
N VAL A 284 19.55 -5.63 -9.56
CA VAL A 284 20.78 -4.91 -9.22
C VAL A 284 21.32 -4.10 -10.41
N PRO A 285 22.05 -2.98 -10.18
CA PRO A 285 22.49 -2.09 -11.26
C PRO A 285 23.31 -2.73 -12.39
N ARG A 286 24.02 -3.84 -12.13
CA ARG A 286 24.82 -4.54 -13.15
C ARG A 286 23.96 -5.35 -14.13
N TYR A 287 22.72 -5.68 -13.78
CA TYR A 287 21.82 -6.47 -14.61
C TYR A 287 21.51 -5.79 -15.95
N GLN A 288 21.54 -4.45 -16.03
CA GLN A 288 21.29 -3.70 -17.28
C GLN A 288 22.30 -4.03 -18.39
N ASN A 289 23.46 -4.62 -18.04
CA ASN A 289 24.53 -5.01 -18.97
C ASN A 289 24.51 -6.52 -19.27
N SER A 290 23.44 -7.23 -18.93
CA SER A 290 23.33 -8.69 -19.07
C SER A 290 22.59 -9.09 -20.34
N GLN A 291 22.95 -10.24 -20.90
CA GLN A 291 22.21 -10.88 -21.98
C GLN A 291 20.77 -11.21 -21.53
N SER A 292 20.60 -11.59 -20.27
CA SER A 292 19.29 -11.79 -19.61
C SER A 292 18.40 -10.56 -19.69
N PHE A 293 18.93 -9.36 -19.43
CA PHE A 293 18.18 -8.11 -19.59
C PHE A 293 17.88 -7.80 -21.06
N SER A 294 18.85 -8.02 -21.97
CA SER A 294 18.64 -7.85 -23.42
C SER A 294 17.55 -8.77 -23.98
N ILE A 295 17.42 -10.01 -23.49
CA ILE A 295 16.34 -10.94 -23.87
C ILE A 295 14.97 -10.38 -23.48
N ILE A 296 14.84 -9.86 -22.25
CA ILE A 296 13.58 -9.28 -21.75
C ILE A 296 13.25 -7.98 -22.50
N LEU A 297 14.24 -7.11 -22.72
CA LEU A 297 14.08 -5.85 -23.45
C LEU A 297 13.63 -6.11 -24.89
N SER A 298 14.30 -7.03 -25.60
CA SER A 298 13.94 -7.39 -26.97
C SER A 298 12.53 -7.97 -27.08
N ALA A 299 12.08 -8.75 -26.09
CA ALA A 299 10.71 -9.25 -26.05
C ALA A 299 9.68 -8.13 -25.84
N LEU A 300 9.98 -7.12 -25.00
CA LEU A 300 9.12 -5.94 -24.83
C LEU A 300 9.03 -5.11 -26.12
N GLU A 301 10.16 -4.90 -26.80
CA GLU A 301 10.22 -4.14 -28.06
C GLU A 301 9.47 -4.86 -29.19
N GLN A 302 9.68 -6.17 -29.36
CA GLN A 302 8.97 -7.01 -30.33
C GLN A 302 7.45 -7.02 -30.10
N GLU A 303 7.03 -7.00 -28.84
CA GLU A 303 5.61 -6.94 -28.46
C GLU A 303 5.04 -5.51 -28.43
N GLY A 304 5.79 -4.50 -28.88
CA GLY A 304 5.31 -3.12 -29.05
C GLY A 304 5.11 -2.34 -27.76
N TYR A 305 5.85 -2.65 -26.69
CA TYR A 305 5.84 -1.85 -25.46
C TYR A 305 6.74 -0.63 -25.60
N SER A 306 6.29 0.51 -25.08
CA SER A 306 7.17 1.64 -24.77
C SER A 306 7.91 1.32 -23.47
N VAL A 307 9.25 1.34 -23.48
CA VAL A 307 10.08 0.94 -22.35
C VAL A 307 10.82 2.15 -21.76
N ASN A 308 10.85 2.24 -20.42
CA ASN A 308 11.61 3.24 -19.68
C ASN A 308 12.32 2.56 -18.50
N TYR A 309 13.64 2.74 -18.37
CA TYR A 309 14.40 2.16 -17.26
C TYR A 309 15.53 3.07 -16.79
N SER A 310 15.91 2.95 -15.51
CA SER A 310 17.06 3.66 -14.94
C SER A 310 17.61 2.94 -13.70
N VAL A 311 18.87 3.21 -13.37
CA VAL A 311 19.43 2.85 -12.06
C VAL A 311 19.15 3.97 -11.06
N VAL A 312 18.16 3.73 -10.20
CA VAL A 312 17.73 4.68 -9.16
C VAL A 312 18.31 4.30 -7.80
N ASN A 313 18.51 5.30 -6.94
CA ASN A 313 18.72 5.10 -5.51
C ASN A 313 17.40 5.37 -4.79
N MET A 314 16.79 4.35 -4.19
CA MET A 314 15.44 4.46 -3.60
C MET A 314 15.36 5.45 -2.42
N ALA A 315 16.50 5.86 -1.84
CA ALA A 315 16.52 6.96 -0.88
C ALA A 315 16.01 8.29 -1.47
N ASP A 316 16.27 8.53 -2.77
CA ASP A 316 15.82 9.71 -3.51
C ASP A 316 14.31 9.66 -3.83
N PHE A 317 13.61 8.68 -3.27
CA PHE A 317 12.17 8.45 -3.33
C PHE A 317 11.57 8.30 -1.92
N GLY A 318 12.30 8.76 -0.89
CA GLY A 318 11.84 8.76 0.50
C GLY A 318 12.01 7.42 1.24
N LEU A 319 12.77 6.46 0.71
CA LEU A 319 13.18 5.29 1.49
C LEU A 319 14.25 5.70 2.53
N PRO A 320 14.17 5.28 3.80
CA PRO A 320 15.20 5.54 4.81
C PRO A 320 16.46 4.66 4.63
N GLN A 321 16.76 4.27 3.38
CA GLN A 321 17.81 3.32 3.02
C GLN A 321 18.37 3.67 1.63
N ALA A 322 19.69 3.80 1.53
CA ALA A 322 20.40 3.83 0.27
C ALA A 322 20.38 2.44 -0.38
N ARG A 323 19.41 2.21 -1.27
CA ARG A 323 19.23 0.98 -2.04
C ARG A 323 19.24 1.32 -3.53
N ARG A 324 20.38 1.05 -4.20
CA ARG A 324 20.54 1.26 -5.65
C ARG A 324 20.05 0.05 -6.44
N ARG A 325 19.18 0.27 -7.42
CA ARG A 325 18.54 -0.75 -8.23
C ARG A 325 18.27 -0.26 -9.64
N LEU A 326 18.40 -1.17 -10.61
CA LEU A 326 17.76 -1.03 -11.91
C LEU A 326 16.26 -1.18 -11.71
N VAL A 327 15.49 -0.22 -12.20
CA VAL A 327 14.02 -0.29 -12.27
C VAL A 327 13.62 -0.04 -13.72
N LEU A 328 12.86 -0.97 -14.27
CA LEU A 328 12.25 -0.87 -15.59
C LEU A 328 10.73 -0.84 -15.44
N ILE A 329 10.10 0.02 -16.22
CA ILE A 329 8.65 0.03 -16.46
C ILE A 329 8.40 0.11 -17.96
N ALA A 330 7.46 -0.70 -18.44
CA ALA A 330 7.09 -0.76 -19.84
C ALA A 330 5.58 -0.83 -19.98
N SER A 331 5.02 -0.21 -21.01
CA SER A 331 3.58 -0.08 -21.19
C SER A 331 3.17 -0.21 -22.66
N LYS A 332 2.06 -0.90 -22.92
CA LYS A 332 1.56 -1.14 -24.28
C LYS A 332 0.55 -0.07 -24.67
N GLY A 333 0.87 0.72 -25.69
CA GLY A 333 0.02 1.79 -26.23
C GLY A 333 0.09 3.16 -25.53
N PHE A 334 0.97 3.34 -24.54
CA PHE A 334 1.20 4.61 -23.85
C PHE A 334 2.59 4.61 -23.19
N HIS A 335 3.09 5.79 -22.79
CA HIS A 335 4.38 5.92 -22.08
C HIS A 335 4.16 6.11 -20.57
N VAL A 336 4.89 5.34 -19.75
CA VAL A 336 4.95 5.52 -18.30
C VAL A 336 6.34 5.97 -17.88
N ALA A 337 6.41 7.06 -17.13
CA ALA A 337 7.64 7.52 -16.51
C ALA A 337 7.86 6.86 -15.14
N LEU A 338 9.12 6.78 -14.71
CA LEU A 338 9.47 6.50 -13.32
C LEU A 338 8.88 7.59 -12.40
N PRO A 339 8.59 7.27 -11.11
CA PRO A 339 8.01 8.23 -10.18
C PRO A 339 8.90 9.46 -9.95
N SER A 340 8.31 10.54 -9.43
CA SER A 340 9.07 11.74 -9.07
C SER A 340 9.93 11.54 -7.82
N HIS A 341 11.07 12.23 -7.76
CA HIS A 341 11.96 12.20 -6.61
C HIS A 341 11.30 12.81 -5.36
N ARG A 342 11.71 12.32 -4.19
CA ARG A 342 11.38 12.89 -2.86
C ARG A 342 12.66 13.16 -2.09
N LYS A 343 12.59 14.05 -1.10
CA LYS A 343 13.70 14.28 -0.17
C LYS A 343 14.04 12.95 0.56
N PRO A 344 15.31 12.51 0.59
CA PRO A 344 15.73 11.40 1.42
C PRO A 344 15.45 11.64 2.91
N ILE A 345 15.09 10.58 3.62
CA ILE A 345 14.84 10.61 5.07
C ILE A 345 15.93 9.86 5.84
N GLY A 346 16.19 10.29 7.06
CA GLY A 346 17.18 9.64 7.93
C GLY A 346 16.68 8.31 8.47
N TRP A 347 17.58 7.32 8.66
CA TRP A 347 17.17 6.04 9.27
C TRP A 347 16.66 6.24 10.69
N TYR A 348 17.21 7.20 11.45
CA TYR A 348 16.80 7.45 12.82
C TYR A 348 15.41 8.07 12.90
N GLU A 349 15.10 9.02 12.02
CA GLU A 349 13.76 9.61 11.89
C GLU A 349 12.71 8.51 11.72
N ALA A 350 12.95 7.59 10.77
CA ALA A 350 12.02 6.52 10.42
C ALA A 350 11.72 5.53 11.56
N ILE A 351 12.69 5.21 12.44
CA ILE A 351 12.51 4.18 13.48
C ILE A 351 12.57 4.69 14.93
N SER A 352 12.89 5.97 15.16
CA SER A 352 13.05 6.59 16.49
C SER A 352 11.98 6.15 17.49
N HIS A 353 10.71 6.22 17.07
CA HIS A 353 9.52 5.89 17.85
C HIS A 353 9.43 4.42 18.36
N ILE A 354 10.16 3.47 17.75
CA ILE A 354 10.22 2.07 18.22
C ILE A 354 11.54 1.70 18.90
N ILE A 355 12.59 2.52 18.85
CA ILE A 355 13.87 2.23 19.51
C ILE A 355 13.71 1.94 21.01
N PRO A 356 12.86 2.64 21.80
CA PRO A 356 12.64 2.32 23.21
C PRO A 356 12.16 0.88 23.46
N THR A 357 11.40 0.30 22.52
CA THR A 357 10.86 -1.07 22.61
C THR A 357 11.84 -2.17 22.19
N MET A 358 13.01 -1.80 21.66
CA MET A 358 14.03 -2.77 21.25
C MET A 358 14.82 -3.30 22.46
N SER A 359 15.28 -4.54 22.36
CA SER A 359 16.16 -5.15 23.36
C SER A 359 17.48 -4.39 23.48
N ASP A 360 18.00 -4.29 24.70
CA ASP A 360 19.33 -3.76 24.94
C ASP A 360 20.41 -4.66 24.32
N SER A 361 21.54 -4.05 23.99
CA SER A 361 22.68 -4.71 23.36
C SER A 361 23.99 -4.12 23.89
N GLN A 362 25.09 -4.68 23.43
CA GLN A 362 26.43 -4.18 23.73
C GLN A 362 27.26 -4.17 22.46
N LEU A 363 28.02 -3.09 22.27
CA LEU A 363 28.96 -2.96 21.16
C LEU A 363 30.21 -3.80 21.42
N LEU A 364 30.69 -4.50 20.39
CA LEU A 364 31.98 -5.17 20.41
C LEU A 364 33.12 -4.15 20.58
N PRO A 365 34.30 -4.51 21.12
CA PRO A 365 35.39 -3.56 21.36
C PRO A 365 35.79 -2.71 20.14
N LYS A 366 35.82 -3.32 18.95
CA LYS A 366 36.09 -2.61 17.67
C LYS A 366 34.98 -1.61 17.28
N GLN A 367 33.74 -1.87 17.66
CA GLN A 367 32.61 -0.95 17.45
C GLN A 367 32.65 0.19 18.47
N GLN A 368 32.96 -0.09 19.75
CA GLN A 368 33.17 0.95 20.77
C GLN A 368 34.28 1.92 20.37
N GLN A 369 35.40 1.40 19.84
CA GLN A 369 36.49 2.24 19.34
C GLN A 369 36.07 3.14 18.17
N ALA A 370 35.25 2.63 17.24
CA ALA A 370 34.73 3.42 16.13
C ALA A 370 33.77 4.55 16.60
N VAL A 371 32.95 4.29 17.63
CA VAL A 371 32.11 5.32 18.27
C VAL A 371 32.97 6.36 18.99
N LYS A 372 33.99 5.95 19.75
CA LYS A 372 34.95 6.89 20.37
C LYS A 372 35.62 7.78 19.33
N GLN A 373 36.07 7.22 18.21
CA GLN A 373 36.68 7.98 17.10
C GLN A 373 35.69 8.96 16.45
N PHE A 374 34.42 8.60 16.32
CA PHE A 374 33.39 9.53 15.84
C PHE A 374 33.23 10.73 16.79
N LEU A 375 33.15 10.48 18.10
CA LEU A 375 32.94 11.50 19.14
C LEU A 375 34.14 12.44 19.36
N VAL A 376 35.34 12.10 18.86
CA VAL A 376 36.50 13.03 18.87
C VAL A 376 36.30 14.20 17.90
N ALA A 377 35.52 14.02 16.84
CA ALA A 377 35.35 15.00 15.76
C ALA A 377 33.89 15.44 15.51
N ASN A 378 32.92 14.89 16.26
CA ASN A 378 31.50 15.12 16.04
C ASN A 378 30.74 15.14 17.38
N GLU A 379 29.64 15.91 17.43
CA GLU A 379 28.72 15.87 18.57
C GLU A 379 28.03 14.50 18.71
N PRO A 380 27.60 14.10 19.92
CA PRO A 380 26.82 12.89 20.15
C PRO A 380 25.52 12.84 19.33
N ALA A 381 25.50 11.97 18.32
CA ALA A 381 24.34 11.73 17.45
C ALA A 381 23.99 10.24 17.40
N PRO A 382 22.73 9.84 17.13
CA PRO A 382 22.36 8.45 16.95
C PRO A 382 23.17 7.79 15.83
N LEU A 383 23.73 6.62 16.07
CA LEU A 383 24.53 5.86 15.11
C LEU A 383 23.97 4.45 14.90
N LEU A 384 23.68 4.08 13.66
CA LEU A 384 23.38 2.70 13.28
C LEU A 384 24.71 1.99 13.04
N ILE A 385 25.06 1.05 13.92
CA ILE A 385 26.31 0.29 13.92
C ILE A 385 26.11 -1.05 13.22
N GLU A 386 26.81 -1.27 12.11
CA GLU A 386 26.66 -2.48 11.30
C GLU A 386 27.56 -3.61 11.84
N ARG A 387 27.00 -4.82 12.01
CA ARG A 387 27.79 -6.00 12.42
C ARG A 387 28.51 -6.66 11.23
N VAL A 388 28.04 -6.39 10.02
CA VAL A 388 28.63 -6.81 8.73
C VAL A 388 28.63 -5.63 7.76
N GLY A 389 29.69 -5.50 6.98
CA GLY A 389 29.90 -4.41 6.02
C GLY A 389 31.22 -4.62 5.27
N GLY A 390 31.50 -3.79 4.27
CA GLY A 390 32.74 -3.87 3.49
C GLY A 390 33.99 -3.78 4.36
N ARG A 391 35.05 -4.54 4.03
CA ARG A 391 36.29 -4.63 4.85
C ARG A 391 36.93 -3.25 5.14
N ASN A 392 36.69 -2.26 4.28
CA ASN A 392 37.38 -0.98 4.26
C ASN A 392 36.45 0.23 4.54
N GLY A 393 35.23 0.01 5.05
CA GLY A 393 34.24 1.08 5.29
C GLY A 393 34.04 1.41 6.78
N LEU A 394 33.56 2.63 7.06
CA LEU A 394 33.06 3.00 8.39
C LEU A 394 31.87 2.09 8.75
N LYS A 395 31.93 1.47 9.93
CA LYS A 395 30.90 0.52 10.41
C LYS A 395 29.74 1.19 11.14
N TYR A 396 29.53 2.48 10.91
CA TYR A 396 28.45 3.25 11.51
C TYR A 396 27.83 4.20 10.50
N LYS A 397 26.55 4.53 10.69
CA LYS A 397 25.81 5.50 9.89
C LYS A 397 25.12 6.53 10.81
N PRO A 398 25.43 7.84 10.69
CA PRO A 398 24.71 8.90 11.41
C PRO A 398 23.21 8.91 11.14
N GLY A 399 22.41 9.25 12.16
CA GLY A 399 20.94 9.17 12.16
C GLY A 399 20.21 9.97 11.08
N HIS A 400 20.80 11.08 10.63
CA HIS A 400 20.24 11.95 9.60
C HIS A 400 20.43 11.42 8.17
N LEU A 401 21.27 10.39 7.97
CA LEU A 401 21.48 9.75 6.67
C LEU A 401 20.54 8.55 6.51
N PRO A 402 20.19 8.15 5.28
CA PRO A 402 19.59 6.85 5.00
C PRO A 402 20.52 5.71 5.47
N ALA A 403 19.96 4.59 5.94
CA ALA A 403 20.73 3.38 6.25
C ALA A 403 21.42 2.83 4.99
N ASN A 404 22.46 2.00 5.12
CA ASN A 404 22.99 1.28 3.95
C ASN A 404 22.02 0.15 3.53
N THR A 405 22.21 -0.44 2.35
CA THR A 405 21.33 -1.48 1.82
C THR A 405 21.17 -2.66 2.77
N ILE A 406 19.94 -2.99 3.15
CA ILE A 406 19.63 -4.19 3.94
C ILE A 406 19.64 -5.41 3.00
N VAL A 407 20.45 -6.41 3.33
CA VAL A 407 20.65 -7.64 2.54
C VAL A 407 20.50 -8.89 3.41
N ARG A 408 20.17 -10.04 2.82
CA ARG A 408 19.99 -11.30 3.57
C ARG A 408 21.18 -11.68 4.46
N SER A 409 22.41 -11.44 4.01
CA SER A 409 23.65 -11.75 4.75
C SER A 409 23.85 -10.92 6.03
N HIS A 410 22.94 -9.98 6.32
CA HIS A 410 22.82 -9.39 7.64
C HIS A 410 22.25 -10.40 8.65
N PHE A 411 21.28 -11.22 8.24
CA PHE A 411 20.48 -12.13 9.07
C PHE A 411 20.95 -13.60 9.04
N THR A 412 21.74 -14.00 8.05
CA THR A 412 22.41 -15.31 8.00
C THR A 412 23.92 -15.13 7.88
N ASP A 413 24.71 -16.01 8.48
CA ASP A 413 26.13 -16.06 8.16
C ASP A 413 26.42 -16.75 6.80
N HIS A 414 27.69 -16.91 6.48
CA HIS A 414 28.15 -17.51 5.22
C HIS A 414 28.11 -19.05 5.22
N LYS A 415 27.75 -19.67 6.35
CA LYS A 415 27.55 -21.12 6.54
C LYS A 415 26.06 -21.48 6.61
N GLY A 416 25.16 -20.50 6.49
CA GLY A 416 23.71 -20.68 6.63
C GLY A 416 23.21 -20.58 8.07
N CYS A 417 24.07 -20.30 9.06
CA CYS A 417 23.64 -20.18 10.45
C CYS A 417 22.88 -18.88 10.69
N ASN A 418 21.77 -18.98 11.41
CA ASN A 418 20.86 -17.87 11.71
C ASN A 418 21.51 -16.88 12.69
N ARG A 419 21.40 -15.57 12.40
CA ARG A 419 21.89 -14.51 13.28
C ARG A 419 20.74 -13.87 14.04
N SER A 420 20.85 -13.88 15.37
CA SER A 420 19.92 -13.18 16.27
C SER A 420 20.13 -11.66 16.32
N LYS A 421 21.29 -11.16 15.87
CA LYS A 421 21.64 -9.72 15.83
C LYS A 421 22.40 -9.39 14.54
N PHE A 422 22.03 -8.29 13.89
CA PHE A 422 22.58 -7.88 12.58
C PHE A 422 23.06 -6.42 12.52
N ALA A 423 22.42 -5.53 13.26
CA ALA A 423 22.92 -4.18 13.55
C ALA A 423 22.57 -3.78 14.99
N ASP A 424 23.32 -2.83 15.54
CA ASP A 424 23.05 -2.19 16.81
C ASP A 424 22.81 -0.69 16.60
N ILE A 425 22.14 -0.03 17.52
CA ILE A 425 21.90 1.40 17.53
C ILE A 425 22.57 1.96 18.77
N TRP A 426 23.52 2.86 18.60
CA TRP A 426 24.08 3.67 19.68
C TRP A 426 23.32 4.99 19.79
N LEU A 427 22.95 5.36 21.02
CA LEU A 427 22.24 6.60 21.33
C LEU A 427 23.16 7.61 22.03
N PRO A 428 22.90 8.94 21.89
CA PRO A 428 23.71 10.00 22.51
C PRO A 428 23.89 9.89 24.03
N ASP A 429 22.94 9.24 24.73
CA ASP A 429 22.99 8.96 26.17
C ASP A 429 23.83 7.72 26.53
N GLY A 430 24.54 7.14 25.56
CA GLY A 430 25.39 5.97 25.73
C GLY A 430 24.65 4.63 25.67
N ARG A 431 23.31 4.60 25.65
CA ARG A 431 22.55 3.35 25.53
C ARG A 431 22.75 2.69 24.17
N VAL A 432 22.68 1.37 24.15
CA VAL A 432 22.82 0.57 22.93
C VAL A 432 21.65 -0.39 22.79
N LYS A 433 20.94 -0.30 21.67
CA LYS A 433 19.80 -1.18 21.32
C LYS A 433 20.18 -2.13 20.18
N SER A 434 19.62 -3.33 20.16
CA SER A 434 19.73 -4.22 18.99
C SER A 434 18.65 -3.87 17.97
N LEU A 435 18.99 -3.66 16.69
CA LEU A 435 17.99 -3.38 15.67
C LEU A 435 17.06 -4.60 15.52
N SER A 436 15.76 -4.39 15.68
CA SER A 436 14.74 -5.46 15.59
C SER A 436 14.34 -5.74 14.13
N ILE A 437 13.72 -6.90 13.89
CA ILE A 437 13.09 -7.23 12.59
C ILE A 437 12.09 -6.14 12.18
N LYS A 438 11.27 -5.64 13.11
CA LYS A 438 10.34 -4.52 12.85
C LYS A 438 11.07 -3.23 12.44
N GLY A 439 12.21 -2.93 13.05
CA GLY A 439 13.07 -1.82 12.64
C GLY A 439 13.62 -1.99 11.22
N ALA A 440 14.15 -3.16 10.89
CA ALA A 440 14.61 -3.45 9.53
C ALA A 440 13.49 -3.45 8.49
N ALA A 441 12.28 -3.91 8.84
CA ALA A 441 11.11 -3.87 7.96
C ALA A 441 10.72 -2.42 7.61
N ILE A 442 10.65 -1.52 8.60
CA ILE A 442 10.42 -0.09 8.37
C ILE A 442 11.55 0.51 7.52
N LEU A 443 12.81 0.17 7.81
CA LEU A 443 13.95 0.65 7.01
C LEU A 443 13.96 0.11 5.57
N GLN A 444 13.33 -1.03 5.33
CA GLN A 444 13.09 -1.63 4.01
C GLN A 444 11.79 -1.12 3.36
N GLY A 445 11.03 -0.24 4.03
CA GLY A 445 9.81 0.36 3.49
C GLY A 445 8.58 -0.54 3.52
N PHE A 446 8.57 -1.58 4.35
CA PHE A 446 7.37 -2.41 4.56
C PHE A 446 6.29 -1.63 5.32
N PRO A 447 4.99 -1.81 4.96
CA PRO A 447 3.90 -1.20 5.69
C PRO A 447 3.70 -1.87 7.05
N GLY A 448 3.20 -1.11 8.03
CA GLY A 448 2.93 -1.60 9.38
C GLY A 448 1.88 -2.71 9.50
N TRP A 449 1.09 -2.97 8.45
CA TRP A 449 0.16 -4.11 8.38
C TRP A 449 0.79 -5.43 7.92
N TYR A 450 2.01 -5.42 7.35
CA TYR A 450 2.62 -6.65 6.83
C TYR A 450 3.08 -7.58 7.96
N GLU A 451 2.65 -8.84 7.93
CA GLU A 451 2.95 -9.83 8.96
C GLU A 451 4.20 -10.65 8.60
N PHE A 452 5.24 -10.53 9.43
CA PHE A 452 6.46 -11.33 9.34
C PHE A 452 6.36 -12.62 10.17
N PRO A 453 7.05 -13.71 9.79
CA PRO A 453 7.16 -14.89 10.63
C PRO A 453 8.02 -14.61 11.86
N ASN A 454 7.75 -15.33 12.96
CA ASN A 454 8.54 -15.24 14.20
C ASN A 454 10.02 -15.64 14.00
N GLU A 455 10.31 -16.46 12.99
CA GLU A 455 11.67 -16.89 12.69
C GLU A 455 12.48 -15.75 12.03
N THR A 456 13.44 -15.22 12.79
CA THR A 456 14.32 -14.11 12.40
C THR A 456 15.02 -14.30 11.04
N ALA A 457 15.38 -15.54 10.68
CA ALA A 457 16.11 -15.82 9.43
C ALA A 457 15.21 -15.81 8.19
N THR A 458 13.99 -16.36 8.30
CA THR A 458 12.99 -16.27 7.24
C THR A 458 12.51 -14.82 7.10
N ALA A 459 12.17 -14.14 8.19
CA ALA A 459 11.80 -12.72 8.16
C ALA A 459 12.92 -11.83 7.59
N GLY A 460 14.18 -12.07 8.00
CA GLY A 460 15.35 -11.37 7.48
C GLY A 460 15.66 -11.67 6.02
N SER A 461 15.36 -12.87 5.54
CA SER A 461 15.47 -13.23 4.12
C SER A 461 14.41 -12.48 3.29
N ILE A 462 13.16 -12.44 3.75
CA ILE A 462 12.10 -11.62 3.13
C ILE A 462 12.53 -10.17 3.03
N ILE A 463 12.94 -9.54 4.15
CA ILE A 463 13.38 -8.14 4.18
C ILE A 463 14.57 -7.90 3.24
N GLY A 464 15.59 -8.75 3.28
CA GLY A 464 16.81 -8.57 2.49
C GLY A 464 16.61 -8.69 0.98
N TYR A 465 15.79 -9.65 0.55
CA TYR A 465 15.51 -9.90 -0.87
C TYR A 465 14.50 -8.92 -1.47
N SER A 466 13.48 -8.52 -0.70
CA SER A 466 12.36 -7.68 -1.16
C SER A 466 12.78 -6.44 -1.96
N VAL A 467 12.01 -6.11 -3.00
CA VAL A 467 11.89 -4.71 -3.47
C VAL A 467 11.18 -3.91 -2.37
N PRO A 468 11.62 -2.68 -2.02
CA PRO A 468 10.98 -1.88 -0.98
C PRO A 468 9.50 -1.56 -1.28
N PRO A 469 8.54 -1.98 -0.44
CA PRO A 469 7.11 -1.77 -0.71
C PRO A 469 6.70 -0.30 -0.84
N SER A 470 7.32 0.60 -0.07
CA SER A 470 7.07 2.06 -0.18
C SER A 470 7.56 2.68 -1.49
N PHE A 471 8.58 2.11 -2.14
CA PHE A 471 8.98 2.50 -3.50
C PHE A 471 8.03 1.90 -4.53
N ALA A 472 7.71 0.59 -4.40
CA ALA A 472 6.76 -0.09 -5.27
C ALA A 472 5.39 0.62 -5.29
N THR A 473 4.90 1.06 -4.13
CA THR A 473 3.67 1.87 -3.99
C THR A 473 3.73 3.10 -4.89
N GLN A 474 4.83 3.86 -4.88
CA GLN A 474 4.98 5.07 -5.68
C GLN A 474 5.08 4.78 -7.18
N LEU A 475 5.80 3.72 -7.56
CA LEU A 475 5.89 3.26 -8.95
C LEU A 475 4.49 2.92 -9.52
N PHE A 476 3.72 2.14 -8.77
CA PHE A 476 2.39 1.71 -9.21
C PHE A 476 1.32 2.80 -9.13
N MET A 477 1.37 3.70 -8.13
CA MET A 477 0.51 4.90 -8.11
C MET A 477 0.79 5.83 -9.29
N SER A 478 2.06 5.99 -9.69
CA SER A 478 2.45 6.75 -10.89
C SER A 478 1.89 6.11 -12.17
N ALA A 479 2.02 4.79 -12.30
CA ALA A 479 1.46 4.07 -13.45
C ALA A 479 -0.08 4.16 -13.49
N GLN A 480 -0.76 4.02 -12.34
CA GLN A 480 -2.22 4.15 -12.24
C GLN A 480 -2.72 5.56 -12.57
N SER A 481 -2.02 6.63 -12.18
CA SER A 481 -2.47 7.99 -12.45
C SER A 481 -2.47 8.29 -13.95
N ILE A 482 -1.44 7.81 -14.67
CA ILE A 482 -1.36 7.89 -16.13
C ILE A 482 -2.48 7.05 -16.78
N LEU A 483 -2.70 5.81 -16.32
CA LEU A 483 -3.79 4.95 -16.83
C LEU A 483 -5.20 5.52 -16.63
N LYS A 484 -5.43 6.27 -15.53
CA LYS A 484 -6.71 6.93 -15.25
C LYS A 484 -6.85 8.24 -16.04
N GLY A 485 -5.75 8.98 -16.24
CA GLY A 485 -5.71 10.20 -17.05
C GLY A 485 -5.73 9.98 -18.57
N ALA A 486 -5.35 8.79 -19.04
CA ALA A 486 -5.39 8.40 -20.46
C ALA A 486 -6.79 8.02 -20.97
N LYS A 487 -7.85 8.18 -20.16
CA LYS A 487 -9.25 8.17 -20.64
C LYS A 487 -9.61 9.56 -21.18
N VAL A 488 -9.36 9.78 -22.47
CA VAL A 488 -9.91 10.87 -23.29
C VAL A 488 -10.47 10.25 -24.57
#